data_AF-A0A967ST41-F1
#
_entry.id   AF-A0A967ST41-F1
#
_cell.length_a   1.000
_cell.length_b   1.000
_cell.length_c   1.000
_cell.angle_alpha   90.00
_cell.angle_beta   90.00
_cell.angle_gamma   90.00
#
_symmetry.space_group_name_H-M   'P 1'
#
loop_
_entity.id
_entity.type
_entity.pdbx_description
1 polymer ?
#
loop_
_entity_poly.entity_id
_entity_poly.type
_entity_poly.pdbx_seq_one_letter_code
_entity_poly.pdbx_strand_id
1 'polypeptide(L)' 'MKRVEISLETVRFHFKHIYPKLHVHSKAEVISKSLREGI' A
#
# COMPACT_ATOMS: atom_id res chain seq x y z
N MET A 1 4.75 -12.23 16.31
CA MET A 1 4.57 -11.62 14.97
C MET A 1 3.55 -12.44 14.20
N LYS A 2 2.42 -11.86 13.77
CA LYS A 2 1.42 -12.57 12.96
C LYS A 2 1.84 -12.53 11.49
N ARG A 3 1.96 -13.70 10.86
CA ARG A 3 2.17 -13.84 9.41
C ARG A 3 0.80 -13.97 8.76
N VAL A 4 0.55 -13.16 7.73
CA VAL A 4 -0.68 -13.25 6.94
C VAL A 4 -0.44 -14.33 5.88
N GLU A 5 -1.28 -15.36 5.86
CA GLU A 5 -1.23 -16.45 4.87
C GLU A 5 -1.90 -16.01 3.56
N ILE A 6 -1.27 -15.08 2.86
CA ILE A 6 -1.70 -14.62 1.54
C ILE A 6 -0.54 -14.61 0.55
N SER A 7 -0.84 -14.84 -0.72
CA SER A 7 0.18 -14.83 -1.77
C SER A 7 0.66 -13.40 -2.05
N LEU A 8 1.88 -13.28 -2.56
CA LEU A 8 2.42 -12.00 -3.01
C LEU A 8 1.56 -11.37 -4.12
N GLU A 9 0.95 -12.19 -4.96
CA GLU A 9 0.05 -11.74 -6.01
C GLU A 9 -1.20 -11.08 -5.44
N THR A 10 -1.81 -11.68 -4.41
CA THR A 10 -2.94 -11.09 -3.68
C THR A 10 -2.56 -9.72 -3.11
N VAL A 11 -1.38 -9.62 -2.47
CA VAL A 11 -0.89 -8.33 -1.94
C VAL A 11 -0.76 -7.29 -3.06
N ARG A 12 -0.15 -7.64 -4.20
CA ARG A 12 0.05 -6.71 -5.34
C ARG A 12 -1.27 -6.27 -5.95
N PHE A 13 -2.24 -7.17 -6.05
CA PHE A 13 -3.58 -6.85 -6.52
C PHE A 13 -4.25 -5.79 -5.63
N HIS A 14 -4.22 -5.97 -4.31
CA HIS A 14 -4.79 -4.98 -3.38
C HIS A 14 -4.01 -3.66 -3.39
N PHE A 15 -2.69 -3.70 -3.50
CA PHE A 15 -1.84 -2.50 -3.54
C PHE A 15 -2.18 -1.57 -4.70
N LYS A 16 -2.48 -2.12 -5.90
CA LYS A 16 -2.92 -1.33 -7.06
C LYS A 16 -4.19 -0.53 -6.78
N HIS A 17 -5.11 -1.07 -5.98
CA HIS A 17 -6.37 -0.41 -5.63
C HIS A 17 -6.22 0.59 -4.47
N ILE A 18 -5.13 0.53 -3.70
CA ILE A 18 -4.85 1.48 -2.61
C ILE A 18 -4.34 2.81 -3.18
N TYR A 19 -3.56 2.78 -4.27
CA TYR A 19 -3.01 3.98 -4.89
C TYR A 19 -4.07 5.05 -5.24
N PRO A 20 -5.17 4.72 -5.95
CA PRO A 20 -6.23 5.70 -6.20
C PRO A 20 -6.94 6.16 -4.93
N LYS A 21 -7.09 5.30 -3.90
CA LYS A 21 -7.72 5.69 -2.61
C LYS A 21 -6.87 6.69 -1.83
N LEU A 22 -5.55 6.57 -1.93
CA LEU A 22 -4.60 7.51 -1.33
C LEU A 22 -4.30 8.70 -2.25
N HIS A 23 -4.86 8.75 -3.46
CA HIS A 23 -4.55 9.77 -4.48
C HIS A 23 -3.05 9.86 -4.77
N VAL A 24 -2.41 8.71 -5.01
CA VAL A 24 -0.98 8.60 -5.32
C VAL A 24 -0.75 7.76 -6.58
N HIS A 25 0.41 7.94 -7.20
CA HIS A 25 0.77 7.28 -8.46
C HIS A 25 1.99 6.36 -8.34
N SER A 26 2.69 6.39 -7.20
CA SER A 26 3.90 5.59 -6.98
C SER A 26 4.04 5.05 -5.56
N LYS A 27 4.85 4.00 -5.41
CA LYS A 27 5.20 3.44 -4.09
C LYS A 27 5.90 4.47 -3.20
N ALA A 28 6.75 5.30 -3.78
CA ALA A 28 7.48 6.34 -3.04
C ALA A 28 6.53 7.38 -2.45
N GLU A 29 5.51 7.80 -3.21
CA GLU A 29 4.47 8.71 -2.72
C GLU A 29 3.66 8.09 -1.59
N VAL A 30 3.29 6.81 -1.68
CA VAL A 30 2.62 6.09 -0.57
C VAL A 30 3.44 6.20 0.71
N ILE A 31 4.74 5.87 0.65
CA ILE A 31 5.62 5.93 1.82
C ILE A 31 5.71 7.35 2.36
N SER A 32 5.94 8.32 1.48
CA SER A 32 6.06 9.73 1.87
C SER A 32 4.77 10.26 2.50
N LYS A 33 3.60 9.87 1.97
CA LYS A 33 2.29 10.24 2.50
C LYS A 33 2.02 9.58 3.85
N SER A 34 2.28 8.28 4.00
CA SER A 34 2.20 7.57 5.28
C SER A 34 3.05 8.20 6.37
N LEU A 35 4.28 8.59 6.04
CA LEU A 35 5.17 9.24 7.01
C LEU A 35 4.71 10.65 7.41
N ARG A 36 4.09 11.40 6.48
CA ARG A 36 3.60 12.77 6.74
C ARG A 36 2.25 12.79 7.47
N GLU A 37 1.34 11.92 7.06
CA GLU A 37 -0.07 11.94 7.48
C GLU A 37 -0.37 10.94 8.60
N GLY A 38 0.55 10.02 8.91
CA GLY A 38 0.38 9.02 9.97
C GLY A 38 -0.66 7.94 9.63
N ILE A 39 -0.82 7.62 8.34
CA ILE A 39 -1.66 6.53 7.83
C ILE A 39 -0.90 5.21 7.65
#